data_AF-A0A6B3FCD9-F1
#
_entry.id   AF-A0A6B3FCD9-F1
#
_cell.length_a   1.000
_cell.length_b   1.000
_cell.length_c   1.000
_cell.angle_alpha   90.00
_cell.angle_beta   90.00
_cell.angle_gamma   90.00
#
_symmetry.space_group_name_H-M   'P 1'
#
loop_
_entity.id
_entity.type
_entity.pdbx_description
1 polymer ?
#
loop_
_entity_poly.entity_id
_entity_poly.type
_entity_poly.pdbx_seq_one_letter_code
_entity_poly.pdbx_strand_id
1 'polypeptide(L)'
;SSQSGDAATAVRSALRDLGLDSDSDEAGATAVSAEGPALDEQLRKKAEQRSRAANLSYFAFTATPKAKTLELFGTLQDIDGKATYRPFHTYSMRQAIEEGFILDPLRNYVTYNTYWKLVNQN
;
A
#
# COMPACT_ATOMS: atom_id res chain seq x y z
N SER A 1 16.96 -19.27 8.44
CA SER A 1 17.64 -18.00 8.81
C SER A 1 16.59 -16.94 9.10
N SER A 2 16.15 -16.86 10.36
CA SER A 2 15.09 -15.94 10.83
C SER A 2 15.67 -14.60 11.28
N GLN A 3 16.27 -13.84 10.36
CA GLN A 3 16.88 -12.54 10.67
C GLN A 3 15.98 -11.35 10.30
N SER A 4 14.84 -11.60 9.65
CA SER A 4 13.96 -10.57 9.07
C SER A 4 12.79 -10.14 9.96
N GLY A 5 12.48 -10.88 11.02
CA GLY A 5 11.33 -10.62 11.90
C GLY A 5 11.53 -9.44 12.85
N ASP A 6 12.58 -9.49 13.68
CA ASP A 6 12.79 -8.49 14.74
C ASP A 6 13.17 -7.11 14.19
N ALA A 7 13.96 -7.06 13.12
CA ALA A 7 14.31 -5.80 12.46
C ALA A 7 13.09 -5.14 11.83
N ALA A 8 12.21 -5.91 11.17
CA ALA A 8 10.98 -5.39 10.60
C ALA A 8 10.00 -4.93 11.70
N THR A 9 9.94 -5.64 12.83
CA THR A 9 9.13 -5.28 14.00
C THR A 9 9.65 -3.99 14.65
N ALA A 10 10.95 -3.83 14.80
CA ALA A 10 11.56 -2.62 15.34
C ALA A 10 11.33 -1.40 14.41
N VAL A 11 11.45 -1.59 13.09
CA VAL A 11 11.15 -0.54 12.10
C VAL A 11 9.66 -0.17 12.15
N ARG A 12 8.76 -1.15 12.21
CA ARG A 12 7.31 -0.89 12.35
C ARG A 12 6.97 -0.21 13.67
N SER A 13 7.55 -0.62 14.79
CA SER A 13 7.37 0.01 16.10
C SER A 13 7.82 1.47 16.08
N ALA A 14 8.98 1.76 15.51
CA ALA A 14 9.46 3.12 15.33
C ALA A 14 8.53 3.92 14.39
N LEU A 15 7.98 3.31 13.34
CA LEU A 15 7.02 3.96 12.44
C LEU A 15 5.66 4.20 13.11
N ARG A 16 5.21 3.32 14.02
CA ARG A 16 3.97 3.44 14.79
C ARG A 16 4.05 4.55 15.83
N ASP A 17 5.16 4.63 16.58
CA ASP A 17 5.48 5.74 17.50
C ASP A 17 5.61 7.10 16.78
N LEU A 18 5.82 7.05 15.47
CA LEU A 18 5.96 8.23 14.61
C LEU A 18 4.72 8.49 13.73
N GLY A 19 3.60 7.79 14.00
CA GLY A 19 2.29 8.03 13.37
C GLY A 19 2.19 7.67 11.88
N LEU A 20 3.06 6.80 11.37
CA LEU A 20 3.20 6.50 9.94
C LEU A 20 2.69 5.13 9.52
N ASP A 21 2.01 4.41 10.40
CA ASP A 21 1.42 3.12 10.06
C ASP A 21 0.08 3.31 9.36
N SER A 22 0.14 3.56 8.05
CA SER A 22 -1.03 3.81 7.19
C SER A 22 -1.90 2.57 6.93
N ASP A 23 -1.48 1.39 7.38
CA ASP A 23 -2.19 0.11 7.24
C ASP A 23 -2.86 -0.36 8.55
N SER A 24 -2.84 0.45 9.61
CA SER A 24 -3.54 0.15 10.86
C SER A 24 -5.01 0.63 10.83
N ASP A 25 -5.95 -0.31 10.88
CA ASP A 25 -7.40 -0.05 11.04
C ASP A 25 -7.79 0.20 12.52
N GLU A 26 -6.81 0.43 13.41
CA GLU A 26 -7.04 0.68 14.83
C GLU A 26 -7.45 2.13 15.07
N ALA A 27 -8.57 2.33 15.78
CA ALA A 27 -9.19 3.64 16.08
C ALA A 27 -8.31 4.64 16.89
N GLY A 28 -7.02 4.34 17.08
CA GLY A 28 -6.02 5.19 17.72
C GLY A 28 -5.01 5.83 16.74
N ALA A 29 -4.96 5.42 15.47
CA ALA A 29 -4.03 6.01 14.49
C ALA A 29 -4.39 7.45 14.05
N THR A 30 -5.58 7.92 14.43
CA THR A 30 -6.05 9.31 14.19
C THR A 30 -6.52 10.01 15.47
N ALA A 31 -6.34 9.41 16.65
CA ALA A 31 -6.81 9.96 17.92
C ALA A 31 -5.70 10.05 18.96
N VAL A 32 -4.63 10.79 18.65
CA VAL A 32 -4.00 11.56 19.72
C VAL A 32 -4.87 12.80 19.86
N SER A 33 -5.75 12.82 20.88
CA SER A 33 -6.46 14.02 21.29
C SER A 33 -5.42 15.09 21.64
N ALA A 34 -5.05 15.88 20.63
CA ALA A 34 -4.05 16.93 20.72
C ALA A 34 -4.71 18.17 21.32
N GLU A 35 -4.70 18.25 22.65
CA GLU A 35 -5.01 19.48 23.35
C GLU A 35 -3.67 20.11 23.76
N GLY A 36 -3.05 20.86 22.84
CA GLY A 36 -1.89 21.70 23.18
C GLY A 36 -1.06 22.20 21.99
N PRO A 37 -0.87 23.52 21.81
CA PRO A 37 -0.11 24.12 20.70
C PRO A 37 1.39 23.73 20.68
N ALA A 38 1.91 23.20 21.79
CA ALA A 38 3.29 22.74 21.89
C ALA A 38 3.53 21.36 21.22
N LEU A 39 2.50 20.50 21.16
CA LEU A 39 2.61 19.17 20.57
C LEU A 39 2.57 19.23 19.04
N ASP A 40 1.72 20.09 18.48
CA ASP A 40 1.65 20.35 17.05
C ASP A 40 2.97 20.91 16.50
N GLU A 41 3.60 21.84 17.22
CA GLU A 41 4.91 22.38 16.86
C GLU A 41 6.02 21.31 16.93
N GLN A 42 5.97 20.41 17.92
CA GLN A 42 6.90 19.28 18.01
C GLN A 42 6.69 18.26 16.89
N LEU A 43 5.44 17.97 16.52
CA LEU A 43 5.11 17.09 15.40
C LEU A 43 5.56 17.69 14.07
N ARG A 44 5.36 18.99 13.87
CA ARG A 44 5.82 19.70 12.67
C ARG A 44 7.34 19.72 12.58
N LYS A 45 8.04 20.02 13.68
CA LYS A 45 9.52 19.92 13.75
C LYS A 45 10.03 18.51 13.47
N LYS A 46 9.37 17.48 14.03
CA LYS A 46 9.76 16.09 13.76
C LYS A 46 9.50 15.69 12.32
N ALA A 47 8.42 16.19 11.69
CA ALA A 47 8.11 15.98 10.27
C ALA A 47 9.11 16.72 9.34
N GLU A 48 9.52 17.94 9.71
CA GLU A 48 10.55 18.72 9.01
C GLU A 48 11.94 18.08 9.15
N GLN A 49 12.32 17.60 10.35
CA GLN A 49 13.53 16.81 10.58
C GLN A 49 13.48 15.44 9.90
N ARG A 50 12.28 14.94 9.60
CA ARG A 50 12.02 13.74 8.80
C ARG A 50 12.21 13.95 7.30
N SER A 51 12.45 15.18 6.84
CA SER A 51 12.66 15.46 5.42
C SER A 51 13.88 14.68 4.93
N ARG A 52 13.60 13.50 4.36
CA ARG A 52 14.46 12.65 3.53
C ARG A 52 15.94 12.78 3.89
N ALA A 53 16.40 12.06 4.92
CA ALA A 53 17.83 11.89 5.18
C ALA A 53 18.53 11.63 3.83
N ALA A 54 19.51 12.47 3.47
CA ALA A 54 20.00 12.57 2.09
C ALA A 54 20.59 11.26 1.54
N ASN A 55 20.92 10.32 2.42
CA ASN A 55 21.47 9.00 2.14
C ASN A 55 20.44 7.85 2.23
N LEU A 56 19.15 8.14 2.46
CA LEU A 56 18.12 7.12 2.65
C LEU A 56 17.07 7.19 1.54
N SER A 57 16.89 6.06 0.85
CA SER A 57 15.88 5.88 -0.19
C SER A 57 14.80 4.94 0.31
N TYR A 58 13.54 5.33 0.12
CA TYR A 58 12.38 4.52 0.50
C TYR A 58 11.68 3.99 -0.75
N PHE A 59 11.41 2.68 -0.75
CA PHE A 59 10.69 2.00 -1.82
C PHE A 59 9.52 1.23 -1.22
N ALA A 60 8.37 1.29 -1.88
CA ALA A 60 7.18 0.56 -1.50
C ALA A 60 6.85 -0.52 -2.54
N PHE A 61 6.65 -1.75 -2.07
CA PHE A 61 6.14 -2.87 -2.88
C PHE A 61 4.75 -3.24 -2.37
N THR A 62 3.75 -3.23 -3.24
CA THR A 62 2.37 -3.59 -2.90
C THR A 62 1.73 -4.33 -4.05
N ALA A 63 0.93 -5.35 -3.73
CA ALA A 63 0.11 -6.05 -4.72
C ALA A 63 -1.16 -5.26 -5.08
N THR A 64 -1.60 -4.36 -4.20
CA THR A 64 -2.85 -3.60 -4.32
C THR A 64 -2.58 -2.13 -4.00
N PRO A 65 -2.12 -1.32 -4.97
CA PRO A 65 -1.81 0.09 -4.71
C PRO A 65 -3.08 0.88 -4.38
N LYS A 66 -3.10 1.50 -3.18
CA LYS A 66 -4.12 2.47 -2.78
C LYS A 66 -3.70 3.90 -3.21
N ALA A 67 -4.66 4.81 -3.37
CA ALA A 67 -4.40 6.19 -3.79
C ALA A 67 -3.36 6.90 -2.90
N LYS A 68 -3.53 6.83 -1.58
CA LYS A 68 -2.59 7.42 -0.61
C LYS A 68 -1.17 6.87 -0.75
N THR A 69 -1.02 5.57 -1.05
CA THR A 69 0.29 4.95 -1.30
C THR A 69 0.93 5.51 -2.57
N LEU A 70 0.14 5.73 -3.63
CA LEU A 70 0.63 6.32 -4.88
C LEU A 70 1.01 7.79 -4.70
N GLU A 71 0.28 8.55 -3.91
CA GLU A 71 0.65 9.94 -3.59
C GLU A 71 1.98 10.02 -2.82
N LEU A 72 2.26 9.06 -1.93
CA LEU A 72 3.48 9.03 -1.13
C LEU A 72 4.71 8.46 -1.87
N PHE A 73 4.52 7.42 -2.69
CA PHE A 73 5.61 6.64 -3.29
C PHE A 73 5.58 6.56 -4.83
N GLY A 74 4.50 7.02 -5.47
CA GLY A 74 4.34 6.99 -6.91
C GLY A 74 5.14 8.07 -7.63
N THR A 75 5.31 7.89 -8.92
CA THR A 75 5.89 8.87 -9.84
C THR A 75 4.78 9.67 -10.50
N LEU A 76 4.94 10.99 -10.55
CA LEU A 76 4.01 11.88 -11.24
C LEU A 76 4.12 11.66 -12.75
N GLN A 77 3.00 11.40 -13.42
CA GLN A 77 2.90 11.24 -14.87
C GLN A 77 1.72 12.06 -15.38
N ASP A 78 1.82 12.58 -16.60
CA ASP A 78 0.70 13.23 -17.28
C ASP A 78 -0.03 12.20 -18.14
N ILE A 79 -1.33 12.03 -17.89
CA ILE A 79 -2.20 11.12 -18.63
C ILE A 79 -3.44 11.90 -19.01
N ASP A 80 -3.67 12.04 -20.31
CA ASP A 80 -4.80 12.78 -20.88
C ASP A 80 -4.94 14.22 -20.35
N GLY A 81 -3.80 14.89 -20.09
CA GLY A 81 -3.74 16.26 -19.58
C GLY A 81 -3.96 16.37 -18.06
N LYS A 82 -3.93 15.24 -17.33
CA LYS A 82 -4.10 15.19 -15.88
C LYS A 82 -2.87 14.58 -15.20
N ALA A 83 -2.25 15.37 -14.33
CA ALA A 83 -1.19 14.92 -13.44
C ALA A 83 -1.71 13.82 -12.48
N THR A 84 -1.17 12.61 -12.63
CA THR A 84 -1.60 11.41 -11.91
C THR A 84 -0.38 10.66 -11.37
N TYR A 85 -0.43 10.22 -10.11
CA TYR A 85 0.62 9.38 -9.53
C TYR A 85 0.45 7.92 -9.95
N ARG A 86 1.53 7.30 -10.44
CA ARG A 86 1.58 5.87 -10.80
C ARG A 86 2.78 5.15 -10.19
N PRO A 87 2.72 3.81 -10.02
CA PRO A 87 3.90 3.04 -9.66
C PRO A 87 5.02 3.22 -10.70
N PHE A 88 6.28 3.26 -10.26
CA PHE A 88 7.43 3.32 -11.16
C PHE A 88 7.57 2.03 -12.00
N HIS A 89 7.07 0.91 -11.48
CA HIS A 89 7.00 -0.38 -12.16
C HIS A 89 5.73 -1.12 -11.72
N THR A 90 5.13 -1.88 -12.62
CA THR A 90 3.96 -2.73 -12.31
C THR A 90 4.17 -4.10 -12.93
N TYR A 91 4.11 -5.14 -12.09
CA TYR A 91 4.06 -6.53 -12.52
C TYR A 91 2.68 -7.07 -12.19
N SER A 92 1.84 -7.25 -13.22
CA SER A 92 0.41 -7.51 -13.03
C SER A 92 0.11 -8.98 -12.74
N MET A 93 -1.01 -9.25 -12.04
CA MET A 93 -1.50 -10.61 -11.84
C MET A 93 -1.76 -11.31 -13.18
N ARG A 94 -2.27 -10.59 -14.19
CA ARG A 94 -2.47 -11.12 -15.55
C ARG A 94 -1.16 -11.65 -16.14
N GLN A 95 -0.11 -10.82 -16.12
CA GLN A 95 1.20 -11.20 -16.65
C GLN A 95 1.76 -12.43 -15.90
N ALA A 96 1.63 -12.45 -14.57
CA ALA A 96 2.09 -13.58 -13.77
C ALA A 96 1.35 -14.89 -14.09
N ILE A 97 0.07 -14.82 -14.48
CA ILE A 97 -0.71 -15.98 -14.95
C ILE A 97 -0.25 -16.41 -16.35
N GLU A 98 -0.06 -15.46 -17.28
CA GLU A 98 0.38 -15.74 -18.66
C GLU A 98 1.78 -16.38 -18.70
N GLU A 99 2.68 -15.94 -17.83
CA GLU A 99 4.04 -16.46 -17.70
C GLU A 99 4.09 -17.76 -16.86
N GLY A 100 2.98 -18.16 -16.21
CA GLY A 100 2.89 -19.39 -15.43
C GLY A 100 3.52 -19.32 -14.04
N PHE A 101 3.79 -18.12 -13.52
CA PHE A 101 4.33 -17.93 -12.17
C PHE A 101 3.27 -18.07 -11.07
N ILE A 102 1.99 -17.82 -11.38
CA ILE A 102 0.85 -18.08 -10.49
C ILE A 102 -0.31 -18.75 -11.25
N LEU A 103 -1.21 -19.41 -10.51
CA LEU A 103 -2.41 -20.02 -11.08
C LEU A 103 -3.52 -18.97 -11.28
N ASP A 104 -4.36 -19.20 -12.29
CA ASP A 104 -5.59 -18.43 -12.51
C ASP A 104 -6.71 -18.94 -11.58
N PRO A 105 -7.12 -18.17 -10.56
CA PRO A 105 -8.17 -18.59 -9.63
C PRO A 105 -9.57 -18.60 -10.28
N LEU A 106 -9.76 -17.90 -11.41
CA LEU A 106 -11.06 -17.78 -12.08
C LEU A 106 -11.24 -18.80 -13.21
N ARG A 107 -10.19 -19.54 -13.58
CA ARG A 107 -10.22 -20.51 -14.70
C ARG A 107 -11.40 -21.47 -14.65
N ASN A 108 -11.82 -21.88 -13.45
CA ASN A 108 -12.94 -22.80 -13.23
C ASN A 108 -14.08 -22.16 -12.42
N TYR A 109 -14.16 -20.83 -12.38
CA TYR A 109 -15.22 -20.14 -11.67
C TYR A 109 -16.46 -20.00 -12.56
N VAL A 110 -17.52 -20.74 -12.23
CA VAL A 110 -18.83 -20.64 -12.91
C VAL A 110 -19.88 -20.27 -11.87
N THR A 111 -20.65 -19.21 -12.14
CA THR A 111 -21.77 -18.85 -11.26
C THR A 111 -22.93 -19.83 -11.40
N TYR A 112 -23.69 -20.04 -10.33
CA TYR A 112 -24.83 -20.96 -10.32
C TYR A 112 -25.86 -20.64 -11.41
N ASN A 113 -26.18 -19.36 -11.63
CA ASN A 113 -27.13 -18.94 -12.65
C ASN A 113 -26.68 -19.35 -14.06
N THR A 114 -25.38 -19.25 -14.36
CA THR A 114 -24.81 -19.69 -15.63
C THR A 114 -24.84 -21.21 -15.73
N TYR A 115 -24.47 -21.92 -14.67
CA TYR A 115 -24.50 -23.38 -14.62
C TYR A 115 -25.92 -23.93 -14.83
N TRP A 116 -26.92 -23.35 -14.16
CA TRP A 116 -28.33 -23.78 -14.29
C TRP A 116 -28.85 -23.62 -15.72
N LYS A 117 -28.51 -22.51 -16.40
CA LYS A 117 -28.87 -22.31 -17.81
C LYS A 117 -28.20 -23.34 -18.72
N LEU A 118 -26.93 -23.66 -18.47
CA LEU A 118 -26.20 -24.66 -19.26
C LEU A 118 -26.75 -26.07 -19.10
N VAL A 119 -27.20 -26.43 -17.89
CA VAL A 119 -27.71 -27.78 -17.60
C VAL A 119 -29.18 -27.96 -18.03
N ASN A 120 -29.99 -26.90 -17.94
CA ASN A 120 -31.45 -27.00 -18.17
C ASN A 120 -31.93 -26.46 -19.52
N GLN A 121 -31.02 -26.01 -20.40
CA GLN A 121 -31.34 -25.59 -21.78
C GLN A 121 -30.89 -26.63 -22.84
N ASN A 122 -30.47 -27.82 -22.42
CA ASN A 122 -30.34 -29.03 -23.26
C ASN A 122 -31.51 -29.99 -22.99
#